data_AF-A0A074V9F5-F1
#
_entry.id   AF-A0A074V9F5-F1
#
_cell.length_a   1.000
_cell.length_b   1.000
_cell.length_c   1.000
_cell.angle_alpha   90.00
_cell.angle_beta   90.00
_cell.angle_gamma   90.00
#
_symmetry.space_group_name_H-M   'P 1'
#
loop_
_entity.id
_entity.type
_entity.pdbx_description
1 polymer ?
#
loop_
_entity_poly.entity_id
_entity_poly.type
_entity_poly.pdbx_seq_one_letter_code
_entity_poly.pdbx_strand_id
1 'polypeptide(L)'
;KGNDYLNGGLGNDIFIFKNGDGITTIEDYSGKSAIIVDNLDQLSFTQYEKGIIIHTSIPGDAIYLIGCFTDGRKNSLPLDQIIFTDNKKNSDLVQSAFIKS
;
A
#
# COMPACT_ATOMS: atom_id res chain seq x y z
N LYS A 1 -0.60 -7.18 15.93
CA LYS A 1 -0.87 -8.49 15.30
C LYS A 1 -2.36 -8.75 15.22
N GLY A 2 -2.92 -8.55 14.05
CA GLY A 2 -4.33 -8.68 13.74
C GLY A 2 -4.55 -8.80 12.24
N ASN A 3 -5.82 -8.90 11.88
CA ASN A 3 -6.30 -8.75 10.52
C ASN A 3 -7.14 -7.48 10.48
N ASP A 4 -6.52 -6.36 10.15
CA ASP A 4 -7.15 -5.04 10.20
C ASP A 4 -7.73 -4.68 8.83
N TYR A 5 -8.84 -3.95 8.84
CA TYR A 5 -9.46 -3.39 7.63
C TYR A 5 -9.61 -1.88 7.80
N LEU A 6 -8.97 -1.12 6.92
CA LEU A 6 -8.94 0.34 6.93
C LEU A 6 -9.58 0.87 5.65
N ASN A 7 -10.56 1.76 5.81
CA ASN A 7 -11.23 2.43 4.69
C ASN A 7 -10.92 3.93 4.76
N GLY A 8 -10.33 4.50 3.70
CA GLY A 8 -10.00 5.93 3.63
C GLY A 8 -11.23 6.82 3.41
N GLY A 9 -12.22 6.32 2.67
CA GLY A 9 -13.42 7.10 2.36
C GLY A 9 -13.13 8.20 1.35
N LEU A 10 -13.35 9.46 1.75
CA LEU A 10 -13.22 10.63 0.87
C LEU A 10 -12.11 11.55 1.36
N GLY A 11 -11.30 12.05 0.43
CA GLY A 11 -10.24 13.02 0.73
C GLY A 11 -8.86 12.37 0.73
N ASN A 12 -7.89 13.05 1.33
CA ASN A 12 -6.52 12.55 1.47
C ASN A 12 -6.38 11.90 2.84
N ASP A 13 -5.93 10.66 2.88
CA ASP A 13 -5.83 9.88 4.10
C ASP A 13 -4.38 9.50 4.45
N ILE A 14 -4.18 9.11 5.71
CA ILE A 14 -2.90 8.61 6.22
C ILE A 14 -3.15 7.27 6.91
N PHE A 15 -2.57 6.22 6.35
CA PHE A 15 -2.55 4.89 6.94
C PHE A 15 -1.18 4.64 7.56
N ILE A 16 -1.14 4.09 8.77
CA ILE A 16 0.10 3.74 9.46
C ILE A 16 0.14 2.23 9.61
N PHE A 17 1.17 1.61 9.04
CA PHE A 17 1.44 0.19 9.19
C PHE A 17 2.79 0.00 9.89
N LYS A 18 2.80 -0.79 10.95
CA LYS A 18 4.00 -1.14 11.71
C LYS A 18 4.32 -2.61 11.59
N ASN A 19 5.60 -2.93 11.66
CA ASN A 19 6.07 -4.31 11.75
C ASN A 19 5.46 -4.98 12.99
N GLY A 20 4.90 -6.18 12.79
CA GLY A 20 4.14 -6.96 13.75
C GLY A 20 2.64 -6.70 13.75
N ASP A 21 2.14 -5.80 12.90
CA ASP A 21 0.69 -5.55 12.77
C ASP A 21 -0.03 -6.75 12.16
N GLY A 22 0.65 -7.61 11.39
CA GLY A 22 0.04 -8.75 10.72
C GLY A 22 -0.51 -8.35 9.36
N ILE A 23 -1.75 -8.73 9.08
CA ILE A 23 -2.37 -8.47 7.79
C ILE A 23 -3.25 -7.23 7.90
N THR A 24 -3.00 -6.23 7.05
CA THR A 24 -3.86 -5.06 6.94
C THR A 24 -4.45 -5.00 5.54
N THR A 25 -5.75 -4.78 5.43
CA THR A 25 -6.44 -4.53 4.17
C THR A 25 -6.80 -3.06 4.11
N ILE A 26 -6.37 -2.37 3.06
CA ILE A 26 -6.64 -0.95 2.83
C ILE A 26 -7.51 -0.81 1.59
N GLU A 27 -8.60 -0.09 1.76
CA GLU A 27 -9.50 0.32 0.70
C GLU A 27 -9.58 1.85 0.69
N ASP A 28 -9.10 2.49 -0.37
CA ASP A 28 -9.09 3.93 -0.48
C ASP A 28 -9.34 4.37 -1.92
N TYR A 29 -10.47 5.06 -2.15
CA TYR A 29 -10.96 5.36 -3.49
C TYR A 29 -10.85 6.84 -3.87
N SER A 30 -10.23 7.68 -3.04
CA SER A 30 -10.27 9.13 -3.19
C SER A 30 -8.96 9.79 -2.80
N GLY A 31 -8.76 10.99 -3.33
CA GLY A 31 -7.65 11.88 -2.96
C GLY A 31 -6.26 11.30 -3.23
N LYS A 32 -5.30 11.86 -2.51
CA LYS A 32 -3.89 11.51 -2.57
C LYS A 32 -3.42 11.13 -1.17
N SER A 33 -3.47 9.85 -0.89
CA SER A 33 -3.23 9.30 0.44
C SER A 33 -1.81 8.77 0.63
N ALA A 34 -1.42 8.60 1.88
CA ALA A 34 -0.11 8.11 2.25
C ALA A 34 -0.21 6.85 3.11
N ILE A 35 0.67 5.88 2.85
CA ILE A 35 0.90 4.73 3.71
C ILE A 35 2.29 4.92 4.33
N ILE A 36 2.31 5.07 5.65
CA ILE A 36 3.52 5.18 6.45
C ILE A 36 3.91 3.77 6.90
N VAL A 37 5.12 3.33 6.52
CA VAL A 37 5.70 2.03 6.89
C VAL A 37 6.97 2.20 7.71
N ASP A 38 7.39 1.16 8.42
CA ASP A 38 8.63 1.19 9.18
C ASP A 38 9.90 1.21 8.31
N ASN A 39 9.90 0.47 7.19
CA ASN A 39 11.05 0.36 6.31
C ASN A 39 10.64 0.24 4.83
N LEU A 40 10.77 1.35 4.09
CA LEU A 40 10.40 1.42 2.67
C LEU A 40 11.28 0.53 1.80
N ASP A 41 12.58 0.45 2.11
CA ASP A 41 13.59 -0.25 1.29
C ASP A 41 13.41 -1.77 1.28
N GLN A 42 12.57 -2.30 2.18
CA GLN A 42 12.32 -3.74 2.34
C GLN A 42 10.95 -4.18 1.82
N LEU A 43 10.20 -3.27 1.20
CA LEU A 43 8.91 -3.62 0.60
C LEU A 43 9.12 -4.35 -0.72
N SER A 44 8.26 -5.33 -0.98
CA SER A 44 8.09 -5.91 -2.31
C SER A 44 6.61 -6.01 -2.65
N PHE A 45 6.29 -5.99 -3.94
CA PHE A 45 4.93 -5.80 -4.41
C PHE A 45 4.54 -6.93 -5.35
N THR A 46 3.37 -7.53 -5.12
CA THR A 46 2.81 -8.55 -6.02
C THR A 46 1.37 -8.23 -6.33
N GLN A 47 0.96 -8.40 -7.58
CA GLN A 47 -0.44 -8.25 -7.95
C GLN A 47 -1.26 -9.48 -7.51
N TYR A 48 -2.51 -9.25 -7.13
CA TYR A 48 -3.49 -10.30 -6.86
C TYR A 48 -4.86 -9.94 -7.45
N GLU A 49 -5.86 -10.81 -7.28
CA GLU A 49 -7.19 -10.67 -7.90
C GLU A 49 -7.84 -9.31 -7.68
N LYS A 50 -7.72 -8.74 -6.47
CA LYS A 50 -8.39 -7.49 -6.07
C LYS A 50 -7.49 -6.27 -5.99
N GLY A 51 -6.18 -6.40 -6.26
CA GLY A 51 -5.28 -5.25 -6.30
C GLY A 51 -3.81 -5.63 -6.14
N ILE A 52 -3.14 -5.01 -5.18
CA ILE A 52 -1.72 -5.23 -4.88
C ILE A 52 -1.55 -5.73 -3.44
N ILE A 53 -0.66 -6.69 -3.25
CA ILE A 53 -0.12 -7.08 -1.95
C ILE A 53 1.25 -6.43 -1.81
N ILE A 54 1.46 -5.75 -0.69
CA ILE A 54 2.73 -5.18 -0.27
C ILE A 54 3.27 -6.10 0.82
N HIS A 55 4.35 -6.82 0.52
CA HIS A 55 5.04 -7.67 1.45
C HIS A 55 6.09 -6.87 2.19
N THR A 56 6.18 -7.11 3.50
CA THR A 56 7.26 -6.57 4.33
C THR A 56 8.37 -7.60 4.51
N SER A 57 9.46 -7.22 5.19
CA SER A 57 10.49 -8.17 5.61
C SER A 57 10.06 -9.08 6.77
N ILE A 58 8.92 -8.79 7.41
CA ILE A 58 8.42 -9.55 8.55
C ILE A 58 7.52 -10.69 8.06
N PRO A 59 7.87 -11.97 8.35
CA PRO A 59 7.05 -13.09 7.92
C PRO A 59 5.63 -13.03 8.48
N GLY A 60 4.65 -13.06 7.57
CA GLY A 60 3.22 -13.00 7.92
C GLY A 60 2.64 -11.60 7.97
N ASP A 61 3.45 -10.56 7.78
CA ASP A 61 2.98 -9.18 7.67
C ASP A 61 2.80 -8.78 6.21
N ALA A 62 1.63 -8.23 5.89
CA ALA A 62 1.32 -7.77 4.55
C ALA A 62 0.23 -6.70 4.55
N ILE A 63 0.31 -5.81 3.56
CA ILE A 63 -0.75 -4.84 3.28
C ILE A 63 -1.42 -5.24 1.97
N TYR A 64 -2.73 -5.46 2.00
CA TYR A 64 -3.58 -5.70 0.84
C TYR A 64 -4.21 -4.38 0.42
N LEU A 65 -3.71 -3.79 -0.65
CA LEU A 65 -4.28 -2.59 -1.23
C LEU A 65 -5.32 -2.98 -2.29
N ILE A 66 -6.60 -2.73 -1.99
CA ILE A 66 -7.72 -3.06 -2.87
C ILE A 66 -7.84 -2.01 -3.97
N GLY A 67 -8.20 -2.45 -5.18
CA GLY A 67 -8.55 -1.57 -6.29
C GLY A 67 -7.38 -1.03 -7.09
N CYS A 68 -6.15 -1.10 -6.58
CA CYS A 68 -4.95 -0.71 -7.33
C CYS A 68 -4.46 -1.87 -8.21
N PHE A 69 -4.45 -1.70 -9.53
CA PHE A 69 -3.99 -2.69 -10.49
C PHE A 69 -2.92 -2.11 -11.43
N THR A 70 -1.97 -2.95 -11.85
CA THR A 70 -0.87 -2.57 -12.74
C THR A 70 -1.06 -3.05 -14.18
N ASP A 71 -2.18 -3.73 -14.47
CA ASP A 71 -2.45 -4.37 -15.76
C ASP A 71 -3.33 -3.52 -16.70
N GLY A 72 -3.59 -2.26 -16.33
CA GLY A 72 -4.35 -1.31 -17.15
C GLY A 72 -5.86 -1.60 -17.23
N ARG A 73 -6.41 -2.47 -16.38
CA ARG A 73 -7.86 -2.71 -16.35
C ARG A 73 -8.64 -1.44 -15.96
N LYS A 74 -9.85 -1.31 -16.50
CA LYS A 74 -10.78 -0.23 -16.16
C LYS A 74 -11.16 -0.31 -14.67
N ASN A 75 -11.47 0.83 -14.06
CA ASN A 75 -11.79 0.98 -12.63
C ASN A 75 -10.64 0.65 -11.66
N SER A 76 -9.40 0.63 -12.15
CA SER A 76 -8.25 0.65 -11.25
C SER A 76 -8.12 2.00 -10.59
N LEU A 77 -7.81 2.00 -9.30
CA LEU A 77 -7.30 3.17 -8.63
C LEU A 77 -6.01 3.63 -9.29
N PRO A 78 -5.86 4.93 -9.55
CA PRO A 78 -4.64 5.48 -10.10
C PRO A 78 -3.45 5.22 -9.16
N LEU A 79 -2.38 4.62 -9.69
CA LEU A 79 -1.18 4.26 -8.91
C LEU A 79 -0.37 5.47 -8.42
N ASP A 80 -0.67 6.67 -8.93
CA ASP A 80 -0.06 7.94 -8.54
C ASP A 80 -0.78 8.63 -7.36
N GLN A 81 -1.88 8.04 -6.88
CA GLN A 81 -2.64 8.56 -5.73
C GLN A 81 -2.15 8.05 -4.38
N ILE A 82 -1.40 6.94 -4.33
CA ILE A 82 -0.89 6.40 -3.07
C ILE A 82 0.63 6.61 -2.97
N ILE A 83 1.05 7.27 -1.89
CA ILE A 83 2.46 7.52 -1.56
C ILE A 83 2.86 6.58 -0.42
N PHE A 84 3.93 5.81 -0.60
CA PHE A 84 4.58 5.14 0.53
C PHE A 84 5.62 6.06 1.14
N THR A 85 5.70 6.10 2.46
CA THR A 85 6.77 6.82 3.16
C THR A 85 7.25 6.07 4.39
N ASP A 86 8.47 6.33 4.82
CA ASP A 86 9.02 5.77 6.05
C ASP A 86 9.41 6.85 7.07
N ASN A 87 9.84 6.42 8.26
CA ASN A 87 10.30 7.30 9.32
C ASN A 87 11.56 8.11 8.95
N LYS A 88 12.30 7.70 7.89
CA LYS A 88 13.43 8.47 7.33
C LYS A 88 12.96 9.55 6.36
N LYS A 89 11.64 9.68 6.14
CA LYS A 89 11.00 10.58 5.18
C LYS A 89 11.37 10.26 3.73
N ASN A 90 11.79 9.02 3.45
CA ASN A 90 11.83 8.54 2.09
C ASN A 90 10.39 8.42 1.60
N SER A 91 10.17 8.63 0.31
CA SER A 91 8.85 8.44 -0.28
C SER A 91 8.95 7.79 -1.66
N ASP A 92 8.03 6.91 -1.97
CA ASP A 92 7.90 6.32 -3.30
C ASP A 92 6.44 6.26 -3.72
N LEU A 93 6.19 6.45 -5.02
CA LEU A 93 4.86 6.20 -5.58
C LEU A 93 4.70 4.70 -5.81
N VAL A 94 3.47 4.21 -5.67
CA VAL A 94 3.15 2.79 -5.91
C VAL A 94 3.65 2.36 -7.28
N GLN A 95 3.38 3.14 -8.33
CA GLN A 95 3.82 2.84 -9.69
C GLN A 95 5.34 2.71 -9.82
N SER A 96 6.08 3.62 -9.18
CA SER A 96 7.54 3.64 -9.24
C SER A 96 8.16 2.44 -8.53
N ALA A 97 7.51 1.92 -7.49
CA ALA A 97 7.97 0.74 -6.78
C ALA A 97 7.97 -0.52 -7.68
N PHE A 98 7.03 -0.64 -8.62
CA PHE A 98 7.00 -1.74 -9.59
C PHE A 98 8.06 -1.65 -10.70
N ILE A 99 8.66 -0.48 -10.91
CA ILE A 99 9.70 -0.28 -11.93
C ILE A 99 11.09 -0.64 -11.37
N LYS A 100 11.26 -0.59 -10.04
CA LYS A 100 12.52 -0.84 -9.36
C LYS A 100 12.82 -2.33 -9.08
N SER A 101 11.83 -3.20 -9.23
CA SER A 101 11.92 -4.66 -9.01
C SER A 101 12.21 -5.43 -10.30
#